data_AF-A0A840ZFQ9-F1
#
_entry.id   AF-A0A840ZFQ9-F1
#
_cell.length_a   1.000
_cell.length_b   1.000
_cell.length_c   1.000
_cell.angle_alpha   90.00
_cell.angle_beta   90.00
_cell.angle_gamma   90.00
#
_symmetry.space_group_name_H-M   'P 1'
#
loop_
_entity.id
_entity.type
_entity.pdbx_description
1 polymer ?
#
loop_
_entity_poly.entity_id
_entity_poly.type
_entity_poly.pdbx_seq_one_letter_code
_entity_poly.pdbx_strand_id
1 'polypeptide(L)' 'MSPTGGTAPEAQASAFPWDAAMALGLSVLRWCPRDFWAATPREIAAAAGLGSRHSGDALGRADFERLVAAHPDPETAR' A
#
# COMPACT_ATOMS: atom_id res chain seq x y z
N MET A 1 23.76 20.47 -35.53
CA MET A 1 23.81 19.86 -34.19
C MET A 1 22.39 19.78 -33.68
N SER A 2 21.74 18.63 -33.88
CA SER A 2 20.34 18.42 -33.48
C SER A 2 20.32 17.85 -32.07
N PRO A 3 19.45 18.33 -31.15
CA PRO A 3 19.39 17.77 -29.81
C PRO A 3 18.69 16.42 -29.85
N THR A 4 19.40 15.37 -29.43
CA THR A 4 18.83 14.05 -29.14
C THR A 4 18.06 14.13 -27.82
N GLY A 5 16.86 14.69 -27.87
CA GLY A 5 15.90 14.62 -26.78
C GLY A 5 14.95 13.45 -27.01
N GLY A 6 15.23 12.30 -26.39
CA GLY A 6 14.24 11.23 -26.33
C GLY A 6 13.00 11.75 -25.60
N THR A 7 11.82 11.62 -26.22
CA THR A 7 10.55 11.94 -25.58
C THR A 7 10.31 10.93 -24.45
N ALA A 8 10.70 11.29 -23.23
CA ALA A 8 10.14 10.66 -22.05
C ALA A 8 8.62 10.87 -22.10
N PRO A 9 7.79 9.85 -21.81
CA PRO A 9 6.35 10.06 -21.76
C PRO A 9 6.08 11.21 -20.78
N GLU A 10 5.41 12.26 -21.26
CA GLU A 10 4.89 13.33 -20.41
C GLU A 10 3.86 12.69 -19.49
N ALA A 11 4.31 12.17 -18.36
CA ALA A 11 3.42 11.90 -17.25
C ALA A 11 2.88 13.26 -16.82
N GLN A 12 1.72 13.65 -17.34
CA GLN A 12 0.98 14.81 -16.89
C GLN A 12 0.78 14.62 -15.38
N ALA A 13 1.60 15.29 -14.58
CA ALA A 13 1.51 15.22 -13.13
C ALA A 13 0.19 15.86 -12.73
N SER A 14 -0.81 15.04 -12.41
CA SER A 14 -2.07 15.55 -11.86
C SER A 14 -1.78 16.23 -10.51
N ALA A 15 -2.53 17.29 -10.22
CA ALA A 15 -2.45 17.95 -8.93
C ALA A 15 -2.79 16.95 -7.80
N PHE A 16 -2.17 17.14 -6.64
CA PHE A 16 -2.43 16.29 -5.48
C PHE A 16 -3.92 16.36 -5.05
N PRO A 17 -4.60 15.23 -4.81
CA PRO A 17 -6.03 15.19 -4.53
C PRO A 17 -6.34 15.56 -3.07
N TRP A 18 -6.31 16.85 -2.75
CA TRP A 18 -6.51 17.37 -1.40
C TRP A 18 -7.83 16.96 -0.75
N ASP A 19 -8.94 16.96 -1.50
CA ASP A 19 -10.26 16.62 -0.96
C ASP A 19 -10.31 15.18 -0.45
N ALA A 20 -9.75 14.24 -1.21
CA ALA A 20 -9.67 12.84 -0.82
C ALA A 20 -8.75 12.64 0.40
N ALA A 21 -7.61 13.34 0.44
CA ALA A 21 -6.69 13.27 1.56
C ALA A 21 -7.32 13.80 2.86
N MET A 22 -8.02 14.94 2.81
CA MET A 22 -8.70 15.51 3.98
C MET A 22 -9.89 14.65 4.43
N ALA A 23 -10.67 14.10 3.50
CA ALA A 23 -11.77 13.18 3.83
C ALA A 23 -11.24 11.92 4.54
N LEU A 24 -10.16 11.33 4.04
CA LEU A 24 -9.51 10.18 4.68
C LEU A 24 -8.99 10.55 6.07
N GLY A 25 -8.14 11.59 6.17
CA GLY A 25 -7.44 11.92 7.42
C GLY A 25 -8.36 12.44 8.52
N LEU A 26 -9.21 13.42 8.21
CA LEU A 26 -10.00 14.13 9.21
C LEU A 26 -11.36 13.47 9.48
N SER A 27 -11.92 12.70 8.52
CA SER A 27 -13.23 12.06 8.69
C SER A 27 -13.15 10.55 8.93
N VAL A 28 -12.45 9.80 8.05
CA VAL A 28 -12.41 8.33 8.14
C VAL A 28 -11.49 7.87 9.26
N LEU A 29 -10.24 8.36 9.27
CA LEU A 29 -9.23 7.99 10.27
C LEU A 29 -9.35 8.79 11.57
N ARG A 30 -10.15 9.87 11.55
CA ARG A 30 -10.42 10.76 12.69
C ARG A 30 -9.15 11.31 13.36
N TRP A 31 -8.13 11.59 12.57
CA TRP A 31 -6.93 12.24 13.09
C TRP A 31 -7.27 13.65 13.57
N CYS A 32 -6.57 14.12 14.59
CA CYS A 32 -6.66 15.52 14.91
C CYS A 32 -6.03 16.34 13.76
N PRO A 33 -6.52 17.56 13.48
CA PRO A 33 -5.98 18.36 12.38
C PRO A 33 -4.47 18.57 12.46
N ARG A 34 -3.91 18.71 13.67
CA ARG A 34 -2.46 18.83 13.87
C ARG A 34 -1.72 17.60 13.33
N ASP A 35 -2.18 16.40 13.62
CA ASP A 35 -1.50 15.16 13.19
C ASP A 35 -1.57 15.00 11.68
N PHE A 36 -2.73 15.32 11.08
CA PHE A 36 -2.88 15.31 9.62
C PHE A 36 -1.92 16.28 8.92
N TRP A 37 -1.79 17.51 9.43
CA TRP A 37 -0.88 18.50 8.84
C TRP A 37 0.60 18.24 9.14
N ALA A 38 0.91 17.43 10.16
CA ALA A 38 2.27 16.97 10.45
C ALA A 38 2.67 15.74 9.62
N ALA A 39 1.70 14.99 9.08
CA ALA A 39 1.95 13.78 8.33
C ALA A 39 2.55 14.08 6.94
N THR A 40 3.51 13.26 6.55
CA THR A 40 4.12 13.30 5.21
C THR A 40 3.21 12.63 4.17
N PRO A 41 3.33 12.97 2.88
CA PRO A 41 2.57 12.30 1.82
C PRO A 41 2.77 10.78 1.78
N ARG A 42 3.96 10.28 2.16
CA ARG A 42 4.25 8.85 2.26
C ARG A 42 3.44 8.17 3.38
N GLU A 43 3.28 8.84 4.52
CA GLU A 43 2.48 8.36 5.64
C GLU A 43 0.98 8.38 5.30
N ILE A 44 0.51 9.43 4.61
CA ILE A 44 -0.87 9.50 4.10
C ILE A 44 -1.13 8.36 3.11
N ALA A 45 -0.21 8.09 2.18
CA ALA A 45 -0.32 6.97 1.26
C ALA A 45 -0.34 5.62 1.98
N ALA A 46 0.49 5.44 3.02
CA ALA A 46 0.47 4.23 3.84
C ALA A 46 -0.87 4.05 4.57
N ALA A 47 -1.40 5.12 5.18
CA ALA A 47 -2.68 5.11 5.86
C ALA A 47 -3.87 4.86 4.92
N ALA A 48 -3.75 5.29 3.65
CA ALA A 48 -4.70 5.01 2.58
C ALA A 48 -4.61 3.57 2.04
N GLY A 49 -3.65 2.76 2.50
CA GLY A 49 -3.38 1.43 1.95
C GLY A 49 -2.73 1.46 0.55
N LEU A 50 -2.26 2.64 0.11
CA LEU A 50 -1.57 2.89 -1.15
C LEU A 50 -0.05 2.72 -1.04
N GLY A 51 0.46 2.49 0.18
CA GLY A 51 1.86 2.09 0.36
C GLY A 51 2.17 0.83 -0.44
N SER A 52 3.43 0.68 -0.85
CA SER A 52 3.92 -0.58 -1.41
C SER A 52 3.62 -1.67 -0.38
N ARG A 53 2.49 -2.37 -0.56
CA ARG A 53 2.33 -3.69 0.01
C ARG A 53 3.60 -4.37 -0.48
N HIS A 54 4.46 -4.80 0.43
CA HIS A 54 5.37 -5.85 0.05
C HIS A 54 4.45 -6.99 -0.38
N SER A 55 4.09 -7.02 -1.66
CA SER A 55 3.54 -8.17 -2.36
C SER A 55 4.66 -9.19 -2.52
N GLY A 56 5.45 -9.41 -1.46
CA GLY A 56 5.97 -10.74 -1.23
C GLY A 56 4.71 -11.55 -0.98
N ASP A 57 4.33 -12.34 -1.99
CA ASP A 57 3.16 -13.20 -2.04
C ASP A 57 2.57 -13.45 -0.66
N ALA A 58 1.42 -12.82 -0.39
CA ALA A 58 0.59 -13.34 0.69
C ALA A 58 0.37 -14.83 0.37
N LEU A 59 0.71 -15.71 1.32
CA LEU A 59 0.67 -17.16 1.13
C LEU A 59 -0.66 -17.55 0.47
N GLY A 60 -0.58 -18.07 -0.76
CA GLY A 60 -1.75 -18.47 -1.50
C GLY A 60 -2.45 -19.65 -0.83
N ARG A 61 -3.74 -19.83 -1.11
CA ARG A 61 -4.52 -20.95 -0.56
C ARG A 61 -3.86 -22.31 -0.85
N ALA A 62 -3.33 -22.49 -2.06
CA ALA A 62 -2.65 -23.71 -2.47
C ALA A 62 -1.34 -23.94 -1.71
N ASP A 63 -0.60 -22.88 -1.38
CA ASP A 63 0.66 -22.98 -0.62
C ASP A 63 0.39 -23.31 0.85
N PHE A 64 -0.67 -22.73 1.42
CA PHE A 64 -1.17 -23.08 2.75
C PHE A 64 -1.58 -24.56 2.82
N GLU A 65 -2.34 -25.07 1.85
CA GLU A 65 -2.72 -26.49 1.80
C GLU A 65 -1.52 -27.42 1.69
N ARG A 66 -0.52 -27.06 0.88
CA ARG A 66 0.73 -27.82 0.79
C ARG A 66 1.46 -27.87 2.14
N LEU A 67 1.47 -26.76 2.87
CA LEU A 67 2.12 -26.66 4.18
C LEU A 67 1.43 -27.53 5.23
N VAL A 68 0.09 -27.50 5.26
CA VAL A 68 -0.74 -28.35 6.13
C VAL A 68 -0.51 -29.84 5.84
N ALA A 69 -0.41 -30.22 4.56
CA ALA A 69 -0.15 -31.61 4.17
C ALA A 69 1.28 -32.07 4.52
N ALA A 70 2.26 -31.16 4.43
CA ALA A 70 3.67 -31.47 4.71
C ALA A 70 3.98 -31.57 6.21
N HIS A 71 3.23 -30.85 7.04
CA HIS A 71 3.42 -30.81 8.49
C HIS A 71 2.12 -31.16 9.22
N PRO A 72 1.66 -32.43 9.14
CA PRO A 72 0.52 -32.86 9.93
C PRO A 72 0.90 -32.80 11.41
N ASP A 73 0.01 -32.23 12.22
CA ASP A 73 0.21 -32.24 13.67
C ASP A 73 0.31 -33.70 14.15
N PRO A 74 1.32 -34.04 14.96
CA PRO A 74 1.35 -35.34 15.61
C PRO A 74 0.10 -35.43 16.46
N GLU A 75 -0.72 -36.43 16.15
CA GLU A 75 -2.03 -36.65 16.72
C GLU A 75 -2.06 -36.31 18.22
N THR A 76 -3.05 -35.51 18.62
CA THR A 76 -3.58 -35.56 19.98
C THR A 76 -4.33 -36.90 20.14
N ALA A 77 -3.64 -38.02 19.88
CA ALA A 77 -4.13 -39.38 20.06
C ALA A 77 -3.99 -39.72 21.54
N ARG A 78 -5.12 -39.59 22.24
CA ARG A 78 -5.49 -40.59 23.24
C ARG A 78 -6.21 -41.73 22.54
#